data_AF-A0A117RDA9-F1
#
_entry.id   AF-A0A117RDA9-F1
#
_cell.length_a   1.000
_cell.length_b   1.000
_cell.length_c   1.000
_cell.angle_alpha   90.00
_cell.angle_beta   90.00
_cell.angle_gamma   90.00
#
_symmetry.space_group_name_H-M   'P 1'
#
loop_
_entity.id
_entity.type
_entity.pdbx_description
1 polymer ?
#
loop_
_entity_poly.entity_id
_entity_poly.type
_entity_poly.pdbx_seq_one_letter_code
_entity_poly.pdbx_strand_id
1 'polypeptide(L)'
;MRTPLRAALLGIAVTLAGYALFAGWLGLHADGYLDARDRATARTTGVVVEDGIGDDLDIRVRWTDGTGRTHVQRFGVYDTDRYAEGKDFRVAYDPTAGDPRGFPADPDETAEEDDLIVPVFLGAAVALPLTLVWLWRGLRFRLAARRPGRPMTARVRTGTRRAAWRASRATWLELTGPEGRTHWQRVMWHPALHEAPAELPVTVHGTGRRTVTALPDGTRLVSLGRPRDHPPAGAVLDDDVLRTDLRDAFVLPPGTTAAPPWREAAASTGLGTLLGLTLGLVMTGPTLTGTLAFVLSCATLTTSVWLLSAPQP
;
A
#
# COMPACT_ATOMS: atom_id res chain seq x y z
N MET A 1 -16.09 -4.47 23.17
CA MET A 1 -15.64 -5.08 21.89
C MET A 1 -14.26 -4.55 21.50
N ARG A 2 -13.21 -5.40 21.43
CA ARG A 2 -11.78 -5.01 21.25
C ARG A 2 -11.16 -5.46 19.91
N THR A 3 -11.98 -5.96 18.99
CA THR A 3 -11.57 -6.79 17.85
C THR A 3 -11.12 -6.06 16.57
N PRO A 4 -11.68 -4.90 16.16
CA PRO A 4 -11.48 -4.40 14.78
C PRO A 4 -10.09 -3.78 14.56
N LEU A 5 -9.53 -3.07 15.56
CA LEU A 5 -8.20 -2.44 15.43
C LEU A 5 -7.08 -3.49 15.37
N ARG A 6 -7.19 -4.56 16.16
CA ARG A 6 -6.22 -5.66 16.15
C ARG A 6 -6.25 -6.42 14.82
N ALA A 7 -7.44 -6.65 14.28
CA ALA A 7 -7.61 -7.27 12.97
C ALA A 7 -7.02 -6.40 11.84
N ALA A 8 -7.25 -5.08 11.87
CA ALA A 8 -6.69 -4.17 10.88
C ALA A 8 -5.15 -4.09 10.95
N LEU A 9 -4.58 -3.99 12.17
CA LEU A 9 -3.13 -3.99 12.35
C LEU A 9 -2.49 -5.33 11.97
N LEU A 10 -3.16 -6.45 12.27
CA LEU A 10 -2.73 -7.77 11.84
C LEU A 10 -2.76 -7.89 10.32
N GLY A 11 -3.82 -7.39 9.67
CA GLY A 11 -3.92 -7.35 8.20
C GLY A 11 -2.76 -6.58 7.57
N ILE A 12 -2.48 -5.37 8.06
CA ILE A 12 -1.32 -4.58 7.61
C ILE A 12 -0.01 -5.35 7.82
N ALA A 13 0.17 -5.96 9.00
CA ALA A 13 1.39 -6.71 9.31
C ALA A 13 1.59 -7.92 8.40
N VAL A 14 0.53 -8.70 8.12
CA VAL A 14 0.55 -9.84 7.21
C VAL A 14 0.89 -9.39 5.79
N THR A 15 0.28 -8.30 5.32
CA THR A 15 0.57 -7.77 3.98
C THR A 15 2.01 -7.29 3.84
N LEU A 16 2.54 -6.57 4.83
CA LEU A 16 3.94 -6.13 4.84
C LEU A 16 4.91 -7.33 4.91
N ALA A 17 4.59 -8.36 5.70
CA ALA A 17 5.40 -9.56 5.78
C ALA A 17 5.38 -10.35 4.47
N GLY A 18 4.22 -10.50 3.83
CA GLY A 18 4.10 -11.13 2.52
C GLY A 18 4.89 -10.39 1.44
N TYR A 19 4.84 -9.05 1.46
CA TYR A 19 5.66 -8.23 0.56
C TYR A 19 7.16 -8.40 0.80
N ALA A 20 7.60 -8.41 2.07
CA ALA A 20 9.01 -8.63 2.41
C ALA A 20 9.51 -10.01 1.98
N LEU A 21 8.69 -11.05 2.15
CA LEU A 21 9.01 -12.41 1.70
C LEU A 21 9.09 -12.49 0.17
N PHE A 22 8.17 -11.84 -0.54
CA PHE A 22 8.18 -11.80 -2.00
C PHE A 22 9.40 -11.05 -2.55
N ALA A 23 9.73 -9.89 -1.98
CA ALA A 23 10.93 -9.14 -2.34
C ALA A 23 12.22 -9.92 -2.04
N GLY A 24 12.27 -10.62 -0.91
CA GLY A 24 13.38 -11.51 -0.59
C GLY A 24 13.50 -12.68 -1.55
N TRP A 25 12.38 -13.29 -1.94
CA TRP A 25 12.34 -14.37 -2.93
C TRP A 25 12.82 -13.90 -4.31
N LEU A 26 12.37 -12.73 -4.78
CA LEU A 26 12.86 -12.12 -6.02
C LEU A 26 14.35 -11.78 -5.94
N GLY A 27 14.81 -11.21 -4.83
CA GLY A 27 16.22 -10.89 -4.62
C GLY A 27 17.12 -12.13 -4.67
N LEU A 28 16.69 -13.24 -4.06
CA LEU A 28 17.41 -14.52 -4.15
C LEU A 28 17.44 -15.08 -5.57
N HIS A 29 16.37 -14.90 -6.35
CA HIS A 29 16.33 -15.33 -7.75
C HIS A 29 17.20 -14.45 -8.64
N ALA A 30 17.19 -13.12 -8.43
CA ALA A 30 18.05 -12.18 -9.13
C ALA A 30 19.53 -12.45 -8.84
N ASP A 31 19.90 -12.65 -7.57
CA ASP A 31 21.27 -12.98 -7.16
C ASP A 31 21.74 -14.31 -7.79
N GLY A 32 20.91 -15.36 -7.73
CA GLY A 32 21.21 -16.64 -8.37
C GLY A 32 21.30 -16.56 -9.90
N TYR A 33 20.49 -15.70 -10.53
CA TYR A 33 20.56 -15.45 -11.97
C TYR A 33 21.86 -14.71 -12.35
N LEU A 34 22.21 -13.65 -11.61
CA LEU A 34 23.43 -12.88 -11.85
C LEU A 34 24.70 -13.72 -11.63
N ASP A 35 24.76 -14.50 -10.55
CA ASP A 35 25.89 -15.42 -10.30
C ASP A 35 26.03 -16.46 -11.42
N ALA A 36 24.92 -17.04 -11.89
CA ALA A 36 24.95 -18.00 -12.98
C ALA A 36 25.36 -17.36 -14.32
N ARG A 37 24.93 -16.12 -14.59
CA ARG A 37 25.33 -15.35 -15.76
C ARG A 37 26.81 -14.97 -15.71
N ASP A 38 27.33 -14.56 -14.56
CA ASP A 38 28.74 -14.22 -14.38
C ASP A 38 29.66 -15.44 -14.60
N ARG A 39 29.19 -16.63 -14.27
CA ARG A 39 29.87 -17.90 -14.57
C ARG A 39 29.74 -18.34 -16.03
N ALA A 40 28.83 -17.76 -16.80
CA ALA A 40 28.58 -18.09 -18.20
C ALA A 40 29.65 -17.54 -19.15
N THR A 41 30.87 -18.09 -19.04
CA THR A 41 32.06 -17.60 -19.74
C THR A 41 32.23 -18.16 -21.14
N ALA A 42 31.69 -19.35 -21.42
CA ALA A 42 31.78 -19.98 -22.74
C ALA A 42 30.67 -19.45 -23.66
N ARG A 43 30.95 -19.32 -24.96
CA ARG A 43 30.01 -18.78 -25.96
C ARG A 43 29.80 -19.76 -27.10
N THR A 44 28.57 -19.82 -27.60
CA THR A 44 28.18 -20.63 -28.75
C THR A 44 27.11 -19.89 -29.56
N THR A 45 26.89 -20.35 -30.79
CA THR A 45 25.81 -19.85 -31.64
C THR A 45 24.67 -20.87 -31.60
N GLY A 46 23.54 -20.45 -31.06
CA GLY A 46 22.27 -21.15 -31.20
C GLY A 46 21.48 -20.66 -32.41
N VAL A 47 20.42 -21.38 -32.75
CA VAL A 47 19.48 -21.02 -33.81
C VAL A 47 18.11 -20.84 -33.18
N VAL A 48 17.44 -19.73 -33.51
CA VAL A 48 16.05 -19.50 -33.14
C VAL A 48 15.19 -20.56 -33.81
N VAL A 49 14.46 -21.35 -33.02
CA VAL A 49 13.60 -22.45 -33.51
C VAL A 49 12.14 -22.09 -33.54
N GLU A 50 11.75 -21.09 -32.78
CA GLU A 50 10.37 -20.65 -32.63
C GLU A 50 10.43 -19.23 -32.09
N ASP A 51 9.81 -18.30 -32.81
CA ASP A 51 9.58 -16.93 -32.37
C ASP A 51 8.17 -16.82 -31.75
N GLY A 52 8.07 -16.19 -30.57
CA GLY A 52 6.75 -15.89 -29.96
C GLY A 52 6.08 -17.03 -29.18
N ILE A 53 6.81 -17.76 -28.33
CA ILE A 53 6.17 -18.73 -27.42
C ILE A 53 5.58 -18.03 -26.20
N GLY A 54 4.34 -17.57 -26.35
CA GLY A 54 3.58 -16.90 -25.30
C GLY A 54 3.20 -15.48 -25.72
N ASP A 55 3.97 -14.50 -25.26
CA ASP A 55 3.90 -13.07 -25.50
C ASP A 55 5.01 -12.58 -26.46
N ASP A 56 4.86 -11.40 -27.06
CA ASP A 56 5.72 -10.84 -28.12
C ASP A 56 7.19 -10.53 -27.71
N LEU A 57 7.65 -11.06 -26.57
CA LEU A 57 8.92 -10.70 -25.90
C LEU A 57 9.84 -11.92 -25.67
N ASP A 58 9.55 -13.07 -26.27
CA ASP A 58 10.31 -14.29 -26.04
C ASP A 58 10.61 -15.09 -27.31
N ILE A 59 11.79 -15.70 -27.32
CA ILE A 59 12.24 -16.61 -28.38
C ILE A 59 12.68 -17.95 -27.78
N ARG A 60 12.56 -19.03 -28.55
CA ARG A 60 13.14 -20.33 -28.21
C ARG A 60 14.35 -20.56 -29.08
N VAL A 61 15.48 -20.84 -28.44
CA VAL A 61 16.76 -21.03 -29.11
C VAL A 61 17.25 -22.44 -28.85
N ARG A 62 17.64 -23.11 -29.94
CA ARG A 62 18.31 -24.41 -29.93
C ARG A 62 19.80 -24.19 -30.07
N TRP A 63 20.58 -24.63 -29.11
CA TRP A 63 22.03 -24.43 -29.07
C TRP A 63 22.74 -25.71 -28.62
N THR A 64 24.02 -25.84 -28.96
CA THR A 64 24.84 -27.00 -28.60
C THR A 64 25.99 -26.55 -27.71
N ASP A 65 26.18 -27.24 -26.58
CA ASP A 65 27.25 -26.95 -25.63
C ASP A 65 28.60 -27.55 -26.07
N GLY A 66 29.66 -27.27 -25.32
CA GLY A 66 31.01 -27.77 -25.57
C GLY A 66 31.16 -29.28 -25.44
N THR A 67 30.16 -29.98 -24.90
CA THR A 67 30.12 -31.46 -24.81
C THR A 67 29.41 -32.09 -26.01
N GLY A 68 28.83 -31.26 -26.89
CA GLY A 68 28.05 -31.71 -28.04
C GLY A 68 26.58 -31.99 -27.71
N ARG A 69 26.10 -31.67 -26.50
CA ARG A 69 24.70 -31.84 -26.12
C ARG A 69 23.87 -30.66 -26.60
N THR A 70 22.75 -30.97 -27.24
CA THR A 70 21.81 -29.97 -27.74
C THR A 70 20.79 -29.61 -26.66
N HIS A 71 20.59 -28.31 -26.48
CA HIS A 71 19.65 -27.69 -25.55
C HIS A 71 18.62 -26.87 -26.31
N VAL A 72 17.42 -26.79 -25.77
CA VAL A 72 16.35 -25.92 -26.28
C VAL A 72 15.84 -25.11 -25.11
N GLN A 73 16.05 -23.80 -25.15
CA GLN A 73 15.77 -22.91 -24.03
C GLN A 73 15.01 -21.66 -24.51
N ARG A 74 14.15 -21.13 -23.63
CA ARG A 74 13.47 -19.84 -23.82
C ARG A 74 14.37 -18.71 -23.33
N PHE A 75 14.42 -17.63 -24.10
CA PHE A 75 15.12 -16.40 -23.78
C PHE A 75 14.14 -15.23 -23.92
N GLY A 76 14.06 -14.39 -22.89
CA GLY A 76 13.40 -13.08 -23.01
C GLY A 76 14.28 -12.12 -23.80
N VAL A 77 13.69 -11.38 -24.73
CA VAL A 77 14.38 -10.39 -25.58
C VAL A 77 13.52 -9.14 -25.72
N TYR A 78 14.16 -7.97 -25.84
CA TYR A 78 13.39 -6.72 -26.01
C TYR A 78 12.84 -6.52 -27.42
N ASP A 79 13.50 -7.11 -28.42
CA ASP A 79 13.19 -6.96 -29.84
C ASP A 79 13.09 -8.34 -30.49
N THR A 80 11.88 -8.90 -30.54
CA THR A 80 11.61 -10.18 -31.19
C THR A 80 11.73 -10.10 -32.71
N ASP A 81 11.49 -8.92 -33.32
CA ASP A 81 11.64 -8.72 -34.77
C ASP A 81 13.11 -8.86 -35.21
N ARG A 82 14.06 -8.55 -34.32
CA ARG A 82 15.50 -8.79 -34.54
C ARG A 82 15.86 -10.28 -34.61
N TYR A 83 15.08 -11.17 -33.98
CA TYR A 83 15.38 -12.59 -33.82
C TYR A 83 14.26 -13.51 -34.35
N ALA A 84 13.99 -13.41 -35.65
CA ALA A 84 13.07 -14.31 -36.35
C ALA A 84 13.55 -15.78 -36.38
N GLU A 85 12.61 -16.71 -36.60
CA GLU A 85 12.91 -18.13 -36.76
C GLU A 85 14.04 -18.39 -37.78
N GLY A 86 14.97 -19.28 -37.43
CA GLY A 86 16.11 -19.67 -38.24
C GLY A 86 17.31 -18.72 -38.16
N LYS A 87 17.22 -17.61 -37.43
CA LYS A 87 18.34 -16.70 -37.19
C LYS A 87 19.31 -17.22 -36.12
N ASP A 88 20.55 -16.78 -36.23
CA ASP A 88 21.59 -17.04 -35.23
C ASP A 88 21.34 -16.21 -33.98
N PHE A 89 21.44 -16.84 -32.81
CA PHE A 89 21.37 -16.20 -31.51
C PHE A 89 22.59 -16.59 -30.68
N ARG A 90 23.30 -15.61 -30.12
CA ARG A 90 24.54 -15.88 -29.37
C ARG A 90 24.22 -16.22 -27.92
N VAL A 91 24.62 -17.42 -27.50
CA VAL A 91 24.38 -17.96 -26.16
C VAL A 91 25.68 -18.02 -25.39
N ALA A 92 25.67 -17.48 -24.17
CA ALA A 92 26.70 -17.67 -23.16
C ALA A 92 26.26 -18.78 -22.19
N TYR A 93 27.18 -19.64 -21.73
CA TYR A 93 26.87 -20.70 -20.78
C TYR A 93 28.09 -21.03 -19.89
N ASP A 94 27.84 -21.63 -18.72
CA ASP A 94 28.90 -22.13 -17.84
C ASP A 94 29.34 -23.52 -18.33
N PRO A 95 30.58 -23.68 -18.86
CA PRO A 95 31.05 -24.97 -19.37
C PRO A 95 31.33 -25.99 -18.27
N THR A 96 31.38 -25.57 -17.01
CA THR A 96 31.66 -26.43 -15.85
C THR A 96 30.39 -26.99 -15.21
N ALA A 97 29.22 -26.48 -15.60
CA ALA A 97 27.93 -26.96 -15.12
C ALA A 97 27.57 -28.31 -15.76
N GLY A 98 27.10 -29.27 -14.95
CA GLY A 98 26.65 -30.59 -15.44
C GLY A 98 25.37 -30.55 -16.28
N ASP A 99 24.57 -29.49 -16.13
CA ASP A 99 23.42 -29.16 -16.97
C ASP A 99 23.46 -27.65 -17.23
N PRO A 100 24.13 -27.21 -18.31
CA PRO A 100 24.43 -25.79 -18.52
C PRO A 100 23.17 -25.02 -18.93
N ARG A 101 22.88 -23.94 -18.20
CA ARG A 101 21.87 -22.95 -18.60
C ARG A 101 22.50 -21.92 -19.52
N GLY A 102 21.80 -21.57 -20.60
CA GLY A 102 22.20 -20.52 -21.53
C GLY A 102 21.71 -19.14 -21.08
N PHE A 103 22.47 -18.11 -21.43
CA PHE A 103 22.18 -16.69 -21.23
C PHE A 103 22.41 -15.93 -22.56
N PRO A 104 21.74 -14.79 -22.81
CA PRO A 104 22.09 -13.93 -23.94
C PRO A 104 23.55 -13.47 -23.82
N ALA A 105 24.34 -13.67 -24.87
CA ALA A 105 25.73 -13.20 -24.91
C ALA A 105 25.85 -11.71 -25.32
N ASP A 106 24.76 -11.13 -25.83
CA ASP A 106 24.65 -9.71 -26.13
C ASP A 106 24.43 -8.93 -24.80
N PRO A 107 25.31 -7.99 -24.42
CA PRO A 107 25.14 -7.23 -23.19
C PRO A 107 23.91 -6.32 -23.19
N ASP A 108 23.36 -6.00 -24.37
CA ASP A 108 22.17 -5.15 -24.50
C ASP A 108 20.86 -5.94 -24.29
N GLU A 109 20.91 -7.28 -24.25
CA GLU A 109 19.75 -8.15 -23.97
C GLU A 109 19.67 -8.46 -22.47
N THR A 110 19.02 -7.57 -21.72
CA THR A 110 18.82 -7.65 -20.26
C THR A 110 17.38 -7.98 -19.87
N ALA A 111 16.50 -8.39 -20.79
CA ALA A 111 15.07 -8.56 -20.52
C ALA A 111 14.77 -9.46 -19.31
N GLU A 112 15.43 -10.62 -19.21
CA GLU A 112 15.24 -11.56 -18.08
C GLU A 112 15.83 -11.02 -16.75
N GLU A 113 16.86 -10.17 -16.82
CA GLU A 113 17.42 -9.48 -15.65
C GLU A 113 16.46 -8.39 -15.15
N ASP A 114 15.95 -7.57 -16.07
CA ASP A 114 15.02 -6.49 -15.77
C ASP A 114 13.70 -7.01 -15.20
N ASP A 115 13.18 -8.13 -15.70
CA ASP A 115 11.97 -8.77 -15.18
C ASP A 115 12.12 -9.20 -13.71
N LEU A 116 13.34 -9.47 -13.24
CA LEU A 116 13.62 -9.80 -11.85
C LEU A 116 13.87 -8.54 -11.01
N ILE A 117 14.59 -7.57 -11.56
CA ILE A 117 15.10 -6.41 -10.84
C ILE A 117 14.08 -5.27 -10.75
N VAL A 118 13.37 -4.95 -11.84
CA VAL A 118 12.43 -3.83 -11.92
C VAL A 118 11.30 -3.95 -10.88
N PRO A 119 10.64 -5.11 -10.68
CA PRO A 119 9.60 -5.24 -9.67
C PRO A 119 10.10 -5.02 -8.23
N VAL A 120 11.35 -5.43 -7.93
CA VAL A 120 11.97 -5.23 -6.62
C VAL A 120 12.17 -3.74 -6.37
N PHE A 121 12.78 -3.02 -7.31
CA PHE A 121 13.01 -1.58 -7.18
C PHE A 121 11.72 -0.79 -7.07
N LEU A 122 10.73 -1.12 -7.91
CA LEU A 122 9.49 -0.38 -7.91
C LEU A 122 8.69 -0.60 -6.63
N GLY A 123 8.61 -1.84 -6.17
CA GLY A 123 7.96 -2.13 -4.91
C GLY A 123 8.71 -1.49 -3.72
N ALA A 124 10.05 -1.47 -3.74
CA ALA A 124 10.84 -0.77 -2.74
C ALA A 124 10.56 0.75 -2.76
N ALA A 125 10.44 1.34 -3.95
CA ALA A 125 10.12 2.76 -4.14
C ALA A 125 8.75 3.13 -3.57
N VAL A 126 7.80 2.19 -3.45
CA VAL A 126 6.49 2.41 -2.81
C VAL A 126 6.52 2.09 -1.31
N ALA A 127 7.13 0.96 -0.93
CA ALA A 127 7.14 0.47 0.44
C ALA A 127 7.97 1.37 1.37
N LEU A 128 9.11 1.90 0.89
CA LEU A 128 10.00 2.76 1.68
C LEU A 128 9.30 4.07 2.10
N PRO A 129 8.73 4.89 1.19
CA PRO A 129 8.01 6.09 1.59
C PRO A 129 6.85 5.83 2.54
N LEU A 130 6.08 4.76 2.31
CA LEU A 130 4.97 4.39 3.20
C LEU A 130 5.46 4.07 4.61
N THR A 131 6.47 3.22 4.71
CA THR A 131 7.07 2.82 5.99
C THR A 131 7.67 4.04 6.70
N LEU A 132 8.37 4.91 5.98
CA LEU A 132 8.92 6.15 6.52
C LEU A 132 7.83 7.08 7.04
N VAL A 133 6.72 7.25 6.31
CA VAL A 133 5.58 8.07 6.75
C VAL A 133 4.99 7.53 8.06
N TRP A 134 4.82 6.21 8.18
CA TRP A 134 4.29 5.58 9.38
C TRP A 134 5.25 5.64 10.57
N LEU A 135 6.53 5.33 10.36
CA LEU A 135 7.57 5.47 11.38
C LEU A 135 7.66 6.90 11.88
N TRP A 136 7.67 7.86 10.96
CA TRP A 136 7.72 9.28 11.29
C TRP A 136 6.48 9.74 12.05
N ARG A 137 5.29 9.28 11.65
CA ARG A 137 4.03 9.57 12.35
C ARG A 137 4.01 8.95 13.75
N GLY A 138 4.43 7.69 13.89
CA GLY A 138 4.53 7.00 15.17
C GLY A 138 5.55 7.64 16.11
N LEU A 139 6.72 8.02 15.59
CA LEU A 139 7.74 8.75 16.34
C LEU A 139 7.20 10.11 16.80
N ARG A 140 6.57 10.88 15.91
CA ARG A 140 5.94 12.16 16.26
C ARG A 140 4.87 12.01 17.32
N PHE A 141 4.04 10.97 17.24
CA PHE A 141 3.05 10.65 18.26
C PHE A 141 3.70 10.37 19.61
N ARG A 142 4.75 9.52 19.66
CA ARG A 142 5.50 9.23 20.88
C ARG A 142 6.15 10.48 21.48
N LEU A 143 6.75 11.33 20.65
CA LEU A 143 7.37 12.58 21.08
C LEU A 143 6.34 13.58 21.62
N ALA A 144 5.19 13.70 20.97
CA ALA A 144 4.09 14.55 21.46
C ALA A 144 3.53 14.03 22.78
N ALA A 145 3.35 12.72 22.93
CA ALA A 145 2.83 12.10 24.14
C ALA A 145 3.78 12.18 25.36
N ARG A 146 5.08 12.45 25.14
CA ARG A 146 6.06 12.69 26.22
C ARG A 146 6.07 14.12 26.73
N ARG A 147 5.42 15.05 26.04
CA ARG A 147 5.37 16.46 26.47
C ARG A 147 4.42 16.63 27.66
N PRO A 148 4.60 17.68 28.48
CA PRO A 148 3.67 18.02 29.55
C PRO A 148 2.24 18.08 29.01
N GLY A 149 1.34 17.44 29.75
CA GLY A 149 -0.08 17.44 29.47
C GLY A 149 -0.76 18.67 30.08
N ARG A 150 -1.79 19.19 29.42
CA ARG A 150 -2.69 20.20 29.98
C ARG A 150 -4.08 19.59 30.15
N PRO A 151 -4.71 19.73 31.32
CA PRO A 151 -6.09 19.28 31.51
C PRO A 151 -7.03 20.10 30.63
N MET A 152 -7.95 19.43 29.96
CA MET A 152 -9.00 20.01 29.13
C MET A 152 -10.28 19.19 29.27
N THR A 153 -11.41 19.74 28.85
CA THR A 153 -12.65 18.97 28.64
C THR A 153 -12.84 18.73 27.16
N ALA A 154 -13.28 17.53 26.79
CA ALA A 154 -13.56 17.14 25.42
C ALA A 154 -15.04 16.83 25.25
N ARG A 155 -15.64 17.34 24.18
CA ARG A 155 -16.90 16.81 23.64
C ARG A 155 -16.61 16.06 22.36
N VAL A 156 -17.11 14.83 22.27
CA VAL A 156 -16.96 14.01 21.07
C VAL A 156 -18.01 14.45 20.07
N ARG A 157 -17.54 14.82 18.87
CA ARG A 157 -18.38 15.27 17.76
C ARG A 157 -18.15 14.35 16.57
N THR A 158 -19.24 13.86 16.00
CA THR A 158 -19.22 13.03 14.80
C THR A 158 -19.89 13.79 13.68
N GLY A 159 -19.36 13.65 12.46
CA GLY A 159 -19.93 14.35 11.32
C GLY A 159 -19.42 13.88 9.98
N THR A 160 -20.20 14.18 8.94
CA THR A 160 -19.90 13.84 7.55
C THR A 160 -19.45 15.09 6.80
N ARG A 161 -18.46 14.94 5.91
CA ARG A 161 -18.00 16.04 5.06
C ARG A 161 -18.79 16.06 3.75
N ARG A 162 -19.42 17.18 3.41
CA ARG A 162 -20.27 17.30 2.20
C ARG A 162 -19.53 17.21 0.86
N ALA A 163 -18.22 17.48 0.84
CA ALA A 163 -17.50 17.83 -0.40
C ALA A 163 -16.35 16.88 -0.81
N ALA A 164 -16.44 15.58 -0.51
CA ALA A 164 -15.51 14.62 -1.11
C ALA A 164 -16.29 13.39 -1.57
N TRP A 165 -15.81 12.76 -2.63
CA TRP A 165 -16.35 11.59 -3.33
C TRP A 165 -16.44 10.30 -2.48
N ARG A 166 -16.64 10.42 -1.16
CA ARG A 166 -16.93 9.39 -0.13
C ARG A 166 -17.27 10.12 1.19
N ALA A 167 -18.50 9.99 1.66
CA ALA A 167 -19.00 10.58 2.92
C ALA A 167 -18.50 9.80 4.14
N SER A 168 -17.18 9.70 4.33
CA SER A 168 -16.61 9.05 5.51
C SER A 168 -16.95 9.86 6.76
N ARG A 169 -17.66 9.24 7.72
CA ARG A 169 -17.89 9.82 9.05
C ARG A 169 -16.55 10.05 9.73
N ALA A 170 -16.29 11.29 10.14
CA ALA A 170 -15.07 11.67 10.85
C ALA A 170 -15.39 11.95 12.32
N THR A 171 -14.49 11.51 13.20
CA THR A 171 -14.55 11.84 14.64
C THR A 171 -13.70 13.08 14.92
N TRP A 172 -14.34 14.05 15.56
CA TRP A 172 -13.78 15.32 16.01
C TRP A 172 -13.89 15.41 17.53
N LEU A 173 -12.92 16.05 18.16
CA LEU A 173 -12.98 16.46 19.54
C LEU A 173 -13.07 17.98 19.59
N GLU A 174 -14.09 18.47 20.26
CA GLU A 174 -14.20 19.85 20.71
C GLU A 174 -13.53 19.93 22.09
N LEU A 175 -12.35 20.54 22.15
CA LEU A 175 -11.49 20.61 23.32
C LEU A 175 -11.60 21.99 23.96
N THR A 176 -12.07 22.09 25.20
CA THR A 176 -12.16 23.34 25.94
C THR A 176 -11.09 23.38 27.03
N GLY A 177 -10.23 24.40 26.97
CA GLY A 177 -9.19 24.63 27.99
C GLY A 177 -9.73 25.31 29.25
N PRO A 178 -8.92 25.37 30.32
CA PRO A 178 -9.30 26.06 31.57
C PRO A 178 -9.54 27.56 31.36
N GLU A 179 -8.91 28.16 30.33
CA GLU A 179 -9.11 29.55 29.91
C GLU A 179 -10.41 29.76 29.09
N GLY A 180 -11.22 28.72 28.90
CA GLY A 180 -12.46 28.78 28.11
C GLY A 180 -12.25 28.78 26.58
N ARG A 181 -11.00 28.69 26.11
CA ARG A 181 -10.69 28.60 24.67
C ARG A 181 -11.03 27.21 24.12
N THR A 182 -11.81 27.19 23.04
CA THR A 182 -12.22 25.95 22.36
C THR A 182 -11.37 25.68 21.13
N HIS A 183 -10.90 24.44 20.99
CA HIS A 183 -10.15 23.96 19.85
C HIS A 183 -10.76 22.67 19.30
N TRP A 184 -10.81 22.56 17.97
CA TRP A 184 -11.31 21.42 17.23
C TRP A 184 -10.17 20.56 16.74
N GLN A 185 -10.17 19.29 17.12
CA GLN A 185 -9.13 18.33 16.77
C GLN A 185 -9.77 17.10 16.12
N ARG A 186 -9.43 16.83 14.86
CA ARG A 186 -9.79 15.54 14.25
C ARG A 186 -8.96 14.44 14.89
N VAL A 187 -9.59 13.32 15.24
CA VAL A 187 -8.91 12.14 15.79
C VAL A 187 -9.30 10.90 15.02
N MET A 188 -8.39 9.93 14.99
CA MET A 188 -8.70 8.58 14.54
C MET A 188 -9.75 8.00 15.47
N TRP A 189 -10.77 7.36 14.91
CA TRP A 189 -11.84 6.74 15.69
C TRP A 189 -11.24 5.74 16.70
N HIS A 190 -11.81 5.71 17.91
CA HIS A 190 -11.43 4.79 18.97
C HIS A 190 -12.67 4.32 19.72
N PRO A 191 -12.81 3.02 20.06
CA PRO A 191 -14.01 2.49 20.71
C PRO A 191 -14.31 3.15 22.07
N ALA A 192 -13.29 3.60 22.79
CA ALA A 192 -13.46 4.32 24.07
C ALA A 192 -14.24 5.64 23.94
N LEU A 193 -14.42 6.17 22.72
CA LEU A 193 -15.21 7.38 22.48
C LEU A 193 -16.72 7.10 22.37
N HIS A 194 -17.14 5.84 22.26
CA HIS A 194 -18.54 5.48 22.06
C HIS A 194 -19.35 5.55 23.36
N GLU A 195 -18.71 5.20 24.47
CA GLU A 195 -19.29 5.21 25.82
C GLU A 195 -18.86 6.45 26.61
N ALA A 196 -18.22 7.42 25.94
CA ALA A 196 -17.74 8.61 26.61
C ALA A 196 -18.92 9.50 27.06
N PRO A 197 -18.89 10.05 28.28
CA PRO A 197 -19.84 11.07 28.71
C PRO A 197 -19.80 12.28 27.77
N ALA A 198 -20.90 13.06 27.75
CA ALA A 198 -21.03 14.25 26.92
C ALA A 198 -19.88 15.25 27.10
N GLU A 199 -19.37 15.35 28.34
CA GLU A 199 -18.14 16.06 28.67
C GLU A 199 -17.14 15.08 29.28
N LEU A 200 -16.03 14.89 28.59
CA LEU A 200 -14.98 13.96 28.97
C LEU A 200 -13.76 14.74 29.44
N PRO A 201 -13.30 14.58 30.70
CA PRO A 201 -12.02 15.14 31.11
C PRO A 201 -10.91 14.46 30.30
N VAL A 202 -10.03 15.24 29.68
CA VAL A 202 -8.92 14.73 28.89
C VAL A 202 -7.64 15.48 29.22
N THR A 203 -6.50 14.84 28.97
CA THR A 203 -5.19 15.50 29.05
C THR A 203 -4.63 15.65 27.65
N VAL A 204 -4.39 16.90 27.22
CA VAL A 204 -3.80 17.17 25.90
C VAL A 204 -2.30 17.38 26.06
N HIS A 205 -1.50 16.51 25.46
CA HIS A 205 -0.05 16.60 25.42
C HIS A 205 0.42 17.29 24.14
N GLY A 206 1.42 18.17 24.26
CA GLY A 206 2.06 18.84 23.13
C GLY A 206 1.62 20.29 22.93
N THR A 207 2.06 20.90 21.83
CA THR A 207 1.82 22.33 21.56
C THR A 207 1.42 22.58 20.11
N GLY A 208 0.43 23.46 19.93
CA GLY A 208 -0.01 23.99 18.64
C GLY A 208 -0.30 22.90 17.61
N ARG A 209 0.63 22.66 16.69
CA ARG A 209 0.41 21.78 15.52
C ARG A 209 0.41 20.28 15.82
N ARG A 210 0.85 19.85 17.01
CA ARG A 210 1.07 18.43 17.33
C ARG A 210 0.59 18.15 18.74
N THR A 211 -0.58 17.55 18.82
CA THR A 211 -1.28 17.27 20.06
C THR A 211 -1.65 15.78 20.13
N VAL A 212 -1.58 15.22 21.32
CA VAL A 212 -2.08 13.87 21.62
C VAL A 212 -3.06 14.01 22.78
N THR A 213 -4.29 13.57 22.56
CA THR A 213 -5.32 13.61 23.60
C THR A 213 -5.31 12.28 24.33
N ALA A 214 -5.04 12.31 25.63
CA ALA A 214 -5.12 11.17 26.53
C ALA A 214 -6.47 11.21 27.27
N LEU A 215 -7.18 10.09 27.24
CA LEU A 215 -8.40 9.84 27.98
C LEU A 215 -8.07 9.51 29.46
N PRO A 216 -9.07 9.57 30.37
CA PRO A 216 -8.87 9.26 31.80
C PRO A 216 -8.33 7.86 32.08
N ASP A 217 -8.68 6.90 31.24
CA ASP A 217 -8.22 5.50 31.29
C ASP A 217 -6.77 5.32 30.80
N GLY A 218 -6.10 6.41 30.39
CA GLY A 218 -4.76 6.41 29.83
C GLY A 218 -4.70 6.14 28.33
N THR A 219 -5.84 5.90 27.66
CA THR A 219 -5.93 5.70 26.22
C THR A 219 -5.49 6.97 25.48
N ARG A 220 -4.57 6.85 24.51
CA ARG A 220 -4.06 7.98 23.74
C ARG A 220 -4.63 7.96 22.32
N LEU A 221 -5.32 9.04 21.97
CA LEU A 221 -5.96 9.21 20.67
C LEU A 221 -4.97 9.78 19.65
N VAL A 222 -4.98 9.19 18.45
CA VAL A 222 -4.13 9.63 17.35
C VAL A 222 -4.79 10.81 16.65
N SER A 223 -4.16 11.99 16.70
CA SER A 223 -4.63 13.17 15.98
C SER A 223 -4.49 13.04 14.45
N LEU A 224 -5.51 13.49 13.73
CA LEU A 224 -5.59 13.55 12.27
C LEU A 224 -5.53 15.00 11.78
N GLY A 225 -4.44 15.69 12.10
CA GLY A 225 -4.19 17.07 11.66
C GLY A 225 -3.90 18.03 12.79
N ARG A 226 -3.95 19.33 12.46
CA ARG A 226 -3.72 20.42 13.43
C ARG A 226 -5.03 20.75 14.17
N PRO A 227 -4.97 21.13 15.45
CA PRO A 227 -6.09 21.75 16.11
C PRO A 227 -6.48 23.04 15.39
N ARG A 228 -7.76 23.35 15.43
CA ARG A 228 -8.36 24.51 14.78
C ARG A 228 -9.16 25.30 15.80
N ASP A 229 -9.17 26.62 15.69
CA ASP A 229 -9.95 27.46 16.61
C ASP A 229 -11.42 27.58 16.22
N HIS A 230 -11.80 26.95 15.09
CA HIS A 230 -13.13 27.05 14.48
C HIS A 230 -13.63 25.65 14.10
N PRO A 231 -14.95 25.43 14.07
CA PRO A 231 -15.53 24.18 13.64
C PRO A 231 -15.12 23.83 12.20
N PRO A 232 -15.06 22.54 11.85
CA PRO A 232 -14.64 22.11 10.52
C PRO A 232 -15.60 22.61 9.42
N ALA A 233 -15.10 23.46 8.52
CA ALA A 233 -15.87 23.96 7.38
C ALA A 233 -16.40 22.82 6.48
N GLY A 234 -17.72 22.85 6.22
CA GLY A 234 -18.40 21.88 5.34
C GLY A 234 -18.64 20.50 5.94
N ALA A 235 -18.47 20.34 7.26
CA ALA A 235 -18.92 19.16 7.99
C ALA A 235 -20.29 19.42 8.62
N VAL A 236 -21.21 18.46 8.52
CA VAL A 236 -22.45 18.45 9.29
C VAL A 236 -22.18 17.64 10.54
N LEU A 237 -22.25 18.26 11.72
CA LEU A 237 -21.99 17.63 13.01
C LEU A 237 -23.32 17.21 13.66
N ASP A 238 -23.33 16.12 14.40
CA ASP A 238 -24.57 15.52 14.93
C ASP A 238 -25.40 16.44 15.85
N ASP A 239 -24.81 17.47 16.47
CA ASP A 239 -25.55 18.44 17.29
C ASP A 239 -26.28 19.53 16.48
N ASP A 240 -25.89 19.79 15.23
CA ASP A 240 -26.64 20.70 14.35
C ASP A 240 -28.01 20.11 13.98
N VAL A 241 -28.17 18.79 14.14
CA VAL A 241 -29.42 18.06 13.91
C VAL A 241 -30.41 18.28 15.06
N LEU A 242 -29.95 18.59 16.27
CA LEU A 242 -30.82 18.77 17.46
C LEU A 242 -31.42 20.17 17.59
N ARG A 243 -30.92 21.16 16.83
CA ARG A 243 -31.39 22.57 16.89
C ARG A 243 -32.23 23.02 15.71
N THR A 244 -32.52 22.12 14.77
CA THR A 244 -33.47 22.41 13.70
C THR A 244 -34.73 21.60 13.98
N ASP A 245 -35.83 22.30 14.23
CA ASP A 245 -37.17 21.74 14.43
C ASP A 245 -37.47 20.70 13.33
N LEU A 246 -37.45 19.42 13.70
CA LEU A 246 -37.39 18.25 12.81
C LEU A 246 -38.77 17.61 12.60
N ARG A 247 -39.83 18.42 12.53
CA ARG A 247 -41.12 17.91 12.06
C ARG A 247 -41.16 17.66 10.54
N ASP A 248 -40.27 18.27 9.76
CA ASP A 248 -40.39 18.25 8.28
C ASP A 248 -39.12 17.95 7.47
N ALA A 249 -38.02 17.46 8.06
CA ALA A 249 -36.83 17.09 7.28
C ALA A 249 -36.46 15.61 7.45
N PHE A 250 -37.28 14.76 6.82
CA PHE A 250 -37.01 13.37 6.44
C PHE A 250 -36.96 12.36 7.59
N VAL A 251 -38.15 11.80 7.86
CA VAL A 251 -38.29 10.44 8.39
C VAL A 251 -37.54 9.48 7.47
N LEU A 252 -36.32 9.10 7.85
CA LEU A 252 -35.66 7.91 7.31
C LEU A 252 -36.54 6.70 7.71
N PRO A 253 -36.92 5.82 6.77
CA PRO A 253 -37.76 4.67 7.10
C PRO A 253 -37.09 3.83 8.21
N PRO A 254 -37.86 3.35 9.20
CA PRO A 254 -37.34 2.42 10.18
C PRO A 254 -36.76 1.20 9.45
N GLY A 255 -35.45 0.98 9.58
CA GLY A 255 -34.71 -0.07 8.86
C GLY A 255 -33.57 0.42 7.94
N THR A 256 -33.30 1.72 7.88
CA THR A 256 -32.09 2.23 7.20
C THR A 256 -30.83 1.87 7.99
N THR A 257 -30.30 0.69 7.73
CA THR A 257 -28.99 0.28 8.23
C THR A 257 -27.92 1.17 7.62
N ALA A 258 -27.12 1.85 8.46
CA ALA A 258 -25.88 2.47 8.01
C ALA A 258 -25.10 1.41 7.22
N ALA A 259 -24.71 1.75 5.98
CA ALA A 259 -23.99 0.81 5.14
C ALA A 259 -22.74 0.34 5.91
N PRO A 260 -22.57 -0.96 6.12
CA PRO A 260 -21.50 -1.44 6.96
C PRO A 260 -20.15 -1.09 6.33
N PRO A 261 -19.15 -0.76 7.16
CA PRO A 261 -17.92 -0.06 6.78
C PRO A 261 -17.03 -0.88 5.85
N TRP A 262 -17.27 -2.19 5.78
CA TRP A 262 -16.62 -3.09 4.84
C TRP A 262 -16.94 -2.74 3.38
N ARG A 263 -18.07 -2.10 3.07
CA ARG A 263 -18.38 -1.67 1.69
C ARG A 263 -17.42 -0.59 1.21
N GLU A 264 -17.06 0.36 2.06
CA GLU A 264 -16.08 1.39 1.72
C GLU A 264 -14.66 0.85 1.67
N ALA A 265 -14.32 -0.06 2.59
CA ALA A 265 -13.04 -0.79 2.57
C ALA A 265 -12.90 -1.58 1.25
N ALA A 266 -13.94 -2.33 0.87
CA ALA A 266 -14.00 -3.09 -0.38
C ALA A 266 -13.91 -2.17 -1.60
N ALA A 267 -14.60 -1.02 -1.61
CA ALA A 267 -14.49 -0.04 -2.69
C ALA A 267 -13.09 0.60 -2.79
N SER A 268 -12.39 0.80 -1.66
CA SER A 268 -11.00 1.28 -1.67
C SER A 268 -10.02 0.21 -2.15
N THR A 269 -10.21 -1.03 -1.72
CA THR A 269 -9.41 -2.19 -2.14
C THR A 269 -9.60 -2.44 -3.63
N GLY A 270 -10.85 -2.44 -4.10
CA GLY A 270 -11.19 -2.64 -5.52
C GLY A 270 -10.62 -1.54 -6.41
N LEU A 271 -10.66 -0.27 -5.97
CA LEU A 271 -10.05 0.83 -6.73
C LEU A 271 -8.52 0.70 -6.78
N GLY A 272 -7.88 0.28 -5.68
CA GLY A 272 -6.46 -0.02 -5.68
C GLY A 272 -6.09 -1.23 -6.54
N THR A 273 -6.93 -2.27 -6.54
CA THR A 273 -6.76 -3.47 -7.37
C THR A 273 -6.83 -3.10 -8.85
N LEU A 274 -7.85 -2.32 -9.26
CA LEU A 274 -7.97 -1.80 -10.62
C LEU A 274 -6.78 -0.93 -11.00
N LEU A 275 -6.40 0.02 -10.15
CA LEU A 275 -5.24 0.88 -10.41
C LEU A 275 -3.95 0.06 -10.60
N GLY A 276 -3.73 -0.93 -9.75
CA GLY A 276 -2.57 -1.81 -9.83
C GLY A 276 -2.61 -2.72 -11.05
N LEU A 277 -3.79 -3.21 -11.44
CA LEU A 277 -3.94 -3.99 -12.68
C LEU A 277 -3.58 -3.13 -13.90
N THR A 278 -4.11 -1.90 -13.98
CA THR A 278 -3.82 -1.00 -15.09
C THR A 278 -2.34 -0.60 -15.12
N LEU A 279 -1.74 -0.28 -13.97
CA LEU A 279 -0.31 0.04 -13.92
C LEU A 279 0.57 -1.16 -14.26
N GLY A 280 0.22 -2.35 -13.78
CA GLY A 280 0.94 -3.59 -14.08
C GLY A 280 0.96 -3.87 -15.57
N LEU A 281 -0.21 -3.88 -16.21
CA LEU A 281 -0.31 -4.11 -17.65
C LEU A 281 0.44 -3.07 -18.48
N VAL A 282 0.49 -1.81 -18.04
CA VAL A 282 1.21 -0.74 -18.75
C VAL A 282 2.73 -0.83 -18.54
N MET A 283 3.18 -1.20 -17.35
CA MET A 283 4.60 -1.10 -16.96
C MET A 283 5.38 -2.40 -17.14
N THR A 284 4.72 -3.55 -17.02
CA THR A 284 5.37 -4.88 -17.06
C THR A 284 4.86 -5.75 -18.20
N GLY A 285 4.05 -5.18 -19.10
CA GLY A 285 3.37 -5.94 -20.15
C GLY A 285 2.47 -7.05 -19.57
N PRO A 286 2.25 -8.15 -20.30
CA PRO A 286 1.39 -9.27 -19.87
C PRO A 286 2.03 -10.17 -18.80
N THR A 287 3.19 -9.81 -18.24
CA THR A 287 3.82 -10.62 -17.20
C THR A 287 2.93 -10.71 -15.95
N LEU A 288 2.52 -11.94 -15.63
CA LEU A 288 1.65 -12.25 -14.48
C LEU A 288 2.26 -11.78 -13.16
N THR A 289 3.57 -11.96 -13.02
CA THR A 289 4.32 -11.66 -11.79
C THR A 289 4.39 -10.16 -11.51
N GLY A 290 4.74 -9.35 -12.52
CA GLY A 290 4.77 -7.89 -12.42
C GLY A 290 3.38 -7.33 -12.13
N THR A 291 2.38 -7.78 -12.87
CA THR A 291 1.00 -7.34 -12.69
C THR A 291 0.45 -7.65 -11.30
N LEU A 292 0.69 -8.86 -10.78
CA LEU A 292 0.28 -9.23 -9.41
C LEU A 292 0.96 -8.35 -8.35
N ALA A 293 2.25 -8.04 -8.51
CA ALA A 293 2.98 -7.18 -7.59
C ALA A 293 2.37 -5.77 -7.52
N PHE A 294 1.98 -5.19 -8.67
CA PHE A 294 1.31 -3.90 -8.73
C PHE A 294 -0.09 -3.93 -8.11
N VAL A 295 -0.90 -4.95 -8.43
CA VAL A 295 -2.23 -5.13 -7.87
C VAL A 295 -2.17 -5.16 -6.34
N LEU A 296 -1.30 -6.00 -5.78
CA LEU A 296 -1.11 -6.11 -4.33
C LEU A 296 -0.64 -4.78 -3.74
N SER A 297 0.32 -4.11 -4.37
CA SER A 297 0.87 -2.83 -3.89
C SER A 297 -0.19 -1.72 -3.85
N CYS A 298 -0.94 -1.54 -4.94
CA CYS A 298 -1.95 -0.49 -5.05
C CYS A 298 -3.17 -0.78 -4.17
N ALA A 299 -3.63 -2.03 -4.08
CA ALA A 299 -4.69 -2.42 -3.15
C ALA A 299 -4.29 -2.18 -1.69
N THR A 300 -3.03 -2.49 -1.34
CA THR A 300 -2.50 -2.23 0.00
C THR A 300 -2.40 -0.73 0.29
N LEU A 301 -1.92 0.04 -0.69
CA LEU A 301 -1.80 1.49 -0.59
C LEU A 301 -3.17 2.15 -0.36
N THR A 302 -4.15 1.85 -1.20
CA THR A 302 -5.48 2.47 -1.11
C THR A 302 -6.21 2.06 0.17
N THR A 303 -6.10 0.80 0.58
CA THR A 303 -6.64 0.33 1.86
C THR A 303 -5.93 0.97 3.04
N SER A 304 -4.62 1.17 2.97
CA SER A 304 -3.87 1.92 3.99
C SER A 304 -4.29 3.38 4.05
N VAL A 305 -4.51 4.04 2.90
CA VAL A 305 -5.02 5.41 2.81
C VAL A 305 -6.45 5.51 3.37
N TRP A 306 -7.30 4.52 3.11
CA TRP A 306 -8.65 4.46 3.67
C TRP A 306 -8.63 4.21 5.18
N LEU A 307 -7.79 3.30 5.68
CA LEU A 307 -7.58 3.12 7.12
C LEU A 307 -7.04 4.41 7.77
N LEU A 308 -6.16 5.14 7.07
CA LEU A 308 -5.63 6.43 7.51
C LEU A 308 -6.67 7.56 7.53
N SER A 309 -7.72 7.47 6.72
CA SER A 309 -8.82 8.44 6.74
C SER A 309 -9.80 8.19 7.90
N ALA A 310 -9.65 7.05 8.58
CA ALA A 310 -10.33 6.64 9.81
C ALA A 310 -11.86 6.82 9.75
N PRO A 311 -12.55 6.22 8.76
CA PRO A 311 -13.99 6.18 8.77
C PRO A 311 -14.47 5.41 10.01
N GLN A 312 -15.54 5.90 10.62
CA GLN A 312 -16.21 5.12 11.67
C GLN A 312 -16.74 3.81 11.08
N PRO A 313 -16.63 2.70 11.82
CA PRO A 313 -17.33 1.48 11.46
C PRO A 313 -18.85 1.63 11.58
#